data_AF-A0A1V2LX83-F1
#
_entry.id   AF-A0A1V2LX83-F1
#
_cell.length_a   1.000
_cell.length_b   1.000
_cell.length_c   1.000
_cell.angle_alpha   90.00
_cell.angle_beta   90.00
_cell.angle_gamma   90.00
#
_symmetry.space_group_name_H-M   'P 1'
#
loop_
_entity.id
_entity.type
_entity.pdbx_description
1 polymer ?
#
loop_
_entity_poly.entity_id
_entity_poly.type
_entity_poly.pdbx_seq_one_letter_code
_entity_poly.pdbx_strand_id
1 'polypeptide(L)'
;MKNVFIGMVLGIANVIPGVSAGTMAVIFKIYDQLLDSISLDIEKLKKNFNFLAMLGIGVLIGVVGFSSIITYLYENYSMQTSFAFIGVIVGSIPMIYKKVSQEGPISFNGIILFIIPLVIMLYMSMQGDSGENTTILRQLNTMSMLWLIFAGAISAFTMIIPGISGSFILLTIGAYTTIITAISERNILILIPVAIGVLIGLVGGSKLVRILMENYTQDTYLVILGLVVGSIFTLYPGFSFNANGTSSIICMTAAAIISYYFSEN
;
A
#
# COMPACT_ATOMS: atom_id res chain seq x y z
N MET A 1 0.89 -5.82 21.99
CA MET A 1 -0.53 -5.52 21.65
C MET A 1 -0.66 -4.45 20.57
N LYS A 2 -0.03 -3.26 20.69
CA LYS A 2 -0.04 -2.22 19.64
C LYS A 2 0.29 -2.75 18.23
N ASN A 3 1.38 -3.52 18.08
CA ASN A 3 1.79 -4.07 16.78
C ASN A 3 0.80 -5.12 16.22
N VAL A 4 0.08 -5.85 17.08
CA VAL A 4 -0.96 -6.79 16.64
C VAL A 4 -2.14 -6.02 16.05
N PHE A 5 -2.59 -4.96 16.73
CA PHE A 5 -3.63 -4.08 16.21
C PHE A 5 -3.24 -3.42 14.89
N ILE A 6 -2.02 -2.87 14.80
CA ILE A 6 -1.49 -2.29 13.56
C ILE A 6 -1.45 -3.37 12.46
N GLY A 7 -0.97 -4.57 12.78
CA GLY A 7 -0.99 -5.71 11.87
C GLY A 7 -2.39 -6.03 11.36
N MET A 8 -3.42 -6.01 12.23
CA MET A 8 -4.81 -6.21 11.81
C MET A 8 -5.27 -5.16 10.81
N VAL A 9 -4.94 -3.88 11.05
CA VAL A 9 -5.27 -2.80 10.11
C VAL A 9 -4.55 -2.98 8.76
N LEU A 10 -3.26 -3.37 8.78
CA LEU A 10 -2.52 -3.69 7.56
C LEU A 10 -3.11 -4.89 6.81
N GLY A 11 -3.56 -5.92 7.53
CA GLY A 11 -4.24 -7.07 6.97
C GLY A 11 -5.57 -6.70 6.32
N ILE A 12 -6.38 -5.88 6.99
CA ILE A 12 -7.64 -5.33 6.46
C ILE A 12 -7.37 -4.50 5.19
N ALA A 13 -6.39 -3.60 5.23
CA ALA A 13 -6.01 -2.78 4.09
C ALA A 13 -5.65 -3.63 2.87
N ASN A 14 -4.96 -4.75 3.06
CA ASN A 14 -4.57 -5.64 1.97
C ASN A 14 -5.74 -6.44 1.36
N VAL A 15 -6.89 -6.51 2.02
CA VAL A 15 -8.11 -7.11 1.45
C VAL A 15 -8.83 -6.13 0.51
N ILE A 16 -8.61 -4.82 0.67
CA ILE A 16 -9.39 -3.80 -0.01
C ILE A 16 -8.65 -3.29 -1.24
N PRO A 17 -9.24 -3.42 -2.44
CA PRO A 17 -8.69 -2.84 -3.66
C PRO A 17 -8.50 -1.32 -3.50
N GLY A 18 -7.31 -0.83 -3.85
CA GLY A 18 -6.98 0.61 -3.78
C GLY A 18 -6.44 1.10 -2.43
N VAL A 19 -6.46 0.29 -1.37
CA VAL A 19 -5.85 0.65 -0.08
C VAL A 19 -4.48 -0.02 0.06
N SER A 20 -3.40 0.77 0.07
CA SER A 20 -2.03 0.23 0.22
C SER A 20 -1.69 -0.03 1.69
N ALA A 21 -1.30 -1.26 2.03
CA ALA A 21 -0.77 -1.60 3.36
C ALA A 21 0.49 -0.79 3.72
N GLY A 22 1.29 -0.39 2.72
CA GLY A 22 2.43 0.50 2.90
C GLY A 22 2.01 1.89 3.38
N THR A 23 0.89 2.42 2.87
CA THR A 23 0.29 3.67 3.39
C THR A 23 -0.07 3.52 4.86
N MET A 24 -0.76 2.45 5.24
CA MET A 24 -1.11 2.22 6.64
C MET A 24 0.12 2.08 7.54
N ALA A 25 1.18 1.43 7.07
CA ALA A 25 2.44 1.32 7.83
C ALA A 25 3.08 2.69 8.13
N VAL A 26 3.01 3.64 7.17
CA VAL A 26 3.45 5.03 7.38
C VAL A 26 2.57 5.72 8.41
N ILE A 27 1.24 5.60 8.27
CA ILE A 27 0.26 6.23 9.17
C ILE A 27 0.49 5.80 10.63
N PHE A 28 0.72 4.51 10.87
CA PHE A 28 0.98 3.98 12.22
C PHE A 28 2.43 4.13 12.69
N LYS A 29 3.28 4.86 11.95
CA LYS A 29 4.70 5.10 12.26
C LYS A 29 5.53 3.83 12.45
N ILE A 30 5.14 2.73 11.80
CA ILE A 30 5.89 1.46 11.85
C ILE A 30 6.71 1.21 10.58
N TYR A 31 6.62 2.11 9.60
CA TYR A 31 7.24 1.94 8.29
C TYR A 31 8.77 1.78 8.37
N ASP A 32 9.46 2.62 9.13
CA ASP A 32 10.93 2.54 9.29
C ASP A 32 11.35 1.18 9.89
N GLN A 33 10.62 0.72 10.92
CA GLN A 33 10.86 -0.58 11.54
C GLN A 33 10.53 -1.75 10.60
N LEU A 34 9.52 -1.60 9.74
CA LEU A 34 9.17 -2.58 8.72
C LEU A 34 10.27 -2.69 7.66
N LEU A 35 10.80 -1.56 7.17
CA LEU A 35 11.94 -1.54 6.23
C LEU A 35 13.18 -2.19 6.83
N ASP A 36 13.50 -1.92 8.09
CA ASP A 36 14.59 -2.57 8.82
C ASP A 36 14.41 -4.09 8.88
N SER A 37 13.17 -4.54 9.08
CA SER A 37 12.82 -5.95 9.22
C SER A 37 12.85 -6.75 7.92
N ILE A 38 12.67 -6.07 6.77
CA ILE A 38 12.68 -6.68 5.44
C ILE A 38 14.11 -6.75 4.86
N SER A 39 15.08 -6.06 5.47
CA SER A 39 16.47 -6.15 5.04
C SER A 39 17.00 -7.59 5.19
N LEU A 40 17.85 -8.05 4.25
CA LEU A 40 18.56 -9.36 4.35
C LEU A 40 19.59 -9.42 5.49
N ASP A 41 19.57 -8.45 6.40
CA ASP A 41 20.43 -8.38 7.57
C ASP A 41 19.83 -9.27 8.68
N ILE A 42 20.44 -10.43 8.88
CA ILE A 42 19.99 -11.44 9.86
C ILE A 42 19.98 -10.87 11.28
N GLU A 43 20.87 -9.94 11.62
CA GLU A 43 20.91 -9.33 12.94
C GLU A 43 19.70 -8.40 13.14
N LYS A 44 19.38 -7.58 12.14
CA LYS A 44 18.16 -6.73 12.16
C LYS A 44 16.90 -7.57 12.18
N LEU A 45 16.85 -8.67 11.42
CA LEU A 45 15.72 -9.60 11.42
C LEU A 45 15.52 -10.22 12.81
N LYS A 46 16.60 -10.69 13.46
CA LYS A 46 16.54 -11.23 14.83
C LYS A 46 16.10 -10.17 15.83
N LYS A 47 16.65 -8.95 15.74
CA LYS A 47 16.30 -7.82 16.60
C LYS A 47 14.82 -7.46 16.49
N ASN A 48 14.28 -7.48 15.27
CA ASN A 48 12.89 -7.14 14.99
C ASN A 48 11.96 -8.38 14.95
N PHE A 49 12.43 -9.57 15.33
CA PHE A 49 11.63 -10.79 15.21
C PHE A 49 10.32 -10.70 15.99
N ASN A 50 10.35 -10.16 17.21
CA ASN A 50 9.13 -9.97 18.01
C ASN A 50 8.16 -8.96 17.37
N PHE A 51 8.69 -7.90 16.75
CA PHE A 51 7.88 -6.96 15.98
C PHE A 51 7.21 -7.65 14.78
N LEU A 52 8.00 -8.37 13.96
CA LEU A 52 7.51 -9.12 12.80
C LEU A 52 6.49 -10.18 13.18
N ALA A 53 6.74 -10.95 14.24
CA ALA A 53 5.83 -11.99 14.71
C ALA A 53 4.50 -11.39 15.17
N MET A 54 4.53 -10.33 15.98
CA MET A 54 3.31 -9.65 16.43
C MET A 54 2.56 -9.00 15.27
N LEU A 55 3.28 -8.36 14.34
CA LEU A 55 2.69 -7.74 13.16
C LEU A 55 2.07 -8.80 12.25
N GLY A 56 2.77 -9.89 11.99
CA GLY A 56 2.32 -11.01 11.16
C GLY A 56 1.10 -11.70 11.74
N ILE A 57 1.07 -11.95 13.05
CA ILE A 57 -0.14 -12.44 13.74
C ILE A 57 -1.30 -11.46 13.54
N GLY A 58 -1.05 -10.17 13.71
CA GLY A 58 -2.04 -9.13 13.44
C GLY A 58 -2.57 -9.18 12.01
N VAL A 59 -1.69 -9.23 11.01
CA VAL A 59 -2.04 -9.31 9.59
C VAL A 59 -2.89 -10.54 9.31
N LEU A 60 -2.52 -11.70 9.86
CA LEU A 60 -3.29 -12.93 9.71
C LEU A 60 -4.68 -12.81 10.33
N ILE A 61 -4.79 -12.26 11.54
CA ILE A 61 -6.09 -12.01 12.19
C ILE A 61 -6.91 -10.99 11.38
N GLY A 62 -6.29 -9.93 10.85
CA GLY A 62 -6.94 -8.93 10.01
C GLY A 62 -7.50 -9.55 8.74
N VAL A 63 -6.67 -10.28 8.00
CA VAL A 63 -7.09 -10.93 6.75
C VAL A 63 -8.16 -11.99 7.02
N VAL A 64 -7.92 -12.93 7.94
CA VAL A 64 -8.84 -14.06 8.15
C VAL A 64 -10.10 -13.61 8.91
N GLY A 65 -9.93 -12.84 9.99
CA GLY A 65 -11.02 -12.45 10.88
C GLY A 65 -11.91 -11.33 10.33
N PHE A 66 -11.37 -10.46 9.47
CA PHE A 66 -12.11 -9.31 8.94
C PHE A 66 -12.36 -9.36 7.43
N SER A 67 -11.79 -10.30 6.65
CA SER A 67 -12.05 -10.36 5.21
C SER A 67 -13.54 -10.42 4.91
N SER A 68 -14.29 -11.33 5.53
CA SER A 68 -15.74 -11.45 5.27
C SER A 68 -16.53 -10.19 5.65
N ILE A 69 -16.16 -9.53 6.75
CA ILE A 69 -16.81 -8.29 7.20
C ILE A 69 -16.52 -7.16 6.22
N ILE A 70 -15.27 -7.01 5.82
CA ILE A 70 -14.83 -5.95 4.91
C ILE A 70 -15.39 -6.18 3.51
N THR A 71 -15.42 -7.42 3.01
CA THR A 71 -16.11 -7.78 1.76
C THR A 71 -17.59 -7.42 1.85
N TYR A 72 -18.28 -7.80 2.92
CA TYR A 72 -19.69 -7.45 3.13
C TYR A 72 -19.91 -5.93 3.17
N LEU A 73 -19.07 -5.19 3.89
CA LEU A 73 -19.14 -3.73 3.97
C LEU A 73 -18.86 -3.07 2.62
N TYR A 74 -17.93 -3.59 1.83
CA TYR A 74 -17.62 -3.04 0.52
C TYR A 74 -18.73 -3.34 -0.51
N GLU A 75 -19.35 -4.52 -0.44
CA GLU A 75 -20.48 -4.90 -1.31
C GLU A 75 -21.77 -4.12 -0.98
N ASN A 76 -22.05 -3.89 0.30
CA ASN A 76 -23.33 -3.29 0.74
C ASN A 76 -23.23 -1.80 1.09
N TYR A 77 -22.05 -1.32 1.49
CA TYR A 77 -21.76 0.03 1.97
C TYR A 77 -20.47 0.59 1.35
N SER A 78 -20.28 0.36 0.05
CA SER A 78 -19.09 0.77 -0.70
C SER A 78 -18.72 2.24 -0.45
N MET A 79 -19.69 3.15 -0.55
CA MET A 79 -19.46 4.58 -0.36
C MET A 79 -18.97 4.91 1.05
N GLN A 80 -19.62 4.38 2.08
CA GLN A 80 -19.26 4.62 3.49
C GLN A 80 -17.89 4.04 3.82
N THR A 81 -17.60 2.85 3.29
CA THR A 81 -16.34 2.15 3.51
C THR A 81 -15.19 2.93 2.88
N SER A 82 -15.31 3.35 1.62
CA SER A 82 -14.30 4.16 0.95
C SER A 82 -14.11 5.52 1.63
N PHE A 83 -15.19 6.19 2.03
CA PHE A 83 -15.11 7.45 2.77
C PHE A 83 -14.45 7.29 4.15
N ALA A 84 -14.65 6.17 4.84
CA ALA A 84 -13.92 5.88 6.08
C ALA A 84 -12.40 5.78 5.82
N PHE A 85 -11.97 5.10 4.76
CA PHE A 85 -10.54 5.02 4.39
C PHE A 85 -9.96 6.37 3.98
N ILE A 86 -10.71 7.17 3.20
CA ILE A 86 -10.35 8.56 2.92
C ILE A 86 -10.18 9.35 4.21
N GLY A 87 -11.09 9.15 5.19
CA GLY A 87 -10.99 9.74 6.52
C GLY A 87 -9.66 9.38 7.19
N VAL A 88 -9.29 8.09 7.23
CA VAL A 88 -8.01 7.63 7.79
C VAL A 88 -6.82 8.32 7.12
N ILE A 89 -6.84 8.43 5.78
CA ILE A 89 -5.79 9.10 5.01
C ILE A 89 -5.72 10.58 5.37
N VAL A 90 -6.84 11.31 5.29
CA VAL A 90 -6.92 12.74 5.59
C VAL A 90 -6.45 13.03 7.01
N GLY A 91 -6.86 12.23 7.99
CA GLY A 91 -6.43 12.36 9.39
C GLY A 91 -4.92 12.18 9.58
N SER A 92 -4.24 11.48 8.67
CA SER A 92 -2.79 11.23 8.75
C SER A 92 -1.92 12.26 8.02
N ILE A 93 -2.50 13.07 7.14
CA ILE A 93 -1.79 14.11 6.38
C ILE A 93 -1.01 15.07 7.31
N PRO A 94 -1.57 15.58 8.42
CA PRO A 94 -0.85 16.49 9.31
C PRO A 94 0.45 15.89 9.87
N MET A 95 0.45 14.61 10.21
CA MET A 95 1.63 13.91 10.73
C MET A 95 2.74 13.79 9.68
N ILE A 96 2.38 13.43 8.44
CA ILE A 96 3.35 13.32 7.34
C ILE A 96 3.91 14.71 7.00
N TYR A 97 3.04 15.73 6.91
CA TYR A 97 3.45 17.10 6.65
C TYR A 97 4.36 17.65 7.75
N LYS A 98 4.09 17.33 9.02
CA LYS A 98 4.96 17.71 10.14
C LYS A 98 6.38 17.16 9.98
N LYS A 99 6.55 15.93 9.48
CA LYS A 99 7.88 15.36 9.18
C LYS A 99 8.59 16.11 8.04
N VAL A 100 7.87 16.57 7.03
CA VAL A 100 8.43 17.42 5.96
C VAL A 100 8.91 18.76 6.52
N SER A 101 8.07 19.44 7.32
CA SER A 101 8.36 20.77 7.85
C SER A 101 9.47 20.79 8.92
N GLN A 102 9.73 19.65 9.58
CA GLN A 102 10.82 19.51 10.56
C GLN A 102 12.21 19.63 9.92
N GLU A 103 12.33 19.30 8.63
CA GLU A 103 13.60 19.36 7.88
C GLU A 103 13.88 20.75 7.29
N GLY A 104 12.96 21.71 7.44
CA GLY A 104 13.12 23.09 6.96
C GLY A 104 12.10 23.52 5.90
N PRO A 105 12.31 24.66 5.22
CA PRO A 105 11.40 25.16 4.19
C PRO A 105 11.43 24.27 2.94
N ILE A 106 10.26 24.09 2.31
CA ILE A 106 10.13 23.29 1.10
C ILE A 106 10.76 24.05 -0.08
N SER A 107 11.75 23.44 -0.73
CA SER A 107 12.37 23.98 -1.94
C SER A 107 11.46 23.86 -3.17
N PHE A 108 11.75 24.58 -4.25
CA PHE A 108 11.03 24.43 -5.52
C PHE A 108 11.09 22.99 -6.05
N ASN A 109 12.24 22.33 -5.92
CA ASN A 109 12.39 20.91 -6.26
C ASN A 109 11.51 20.02 -5.38
N GLY A 110 11.37 20.35 -4.10
CA GLY A 110 10.47 19.66 -3.17
C GLY A 110 9.00 19.71 -3.62
N ILE A 111 8.55 20.83 -4.20
CA ILE A 111 7.20 20.93 -4.78
C ILE A 111 7.04 19.96 -5.95
N ILE A 112 8.05 19.87 -6.83
CA ILE A 112 8.03 18.91 -7.96
C ILE A 112 7.94 17.47 -7.44
N LEU A 113 8.70 17.15 -6.39
CA LEU A 113 8.68 15.83 -5.76
C LEU A 113 7.36 15.47 -5.10
N PHE A 114 6.55 16.44 -4.68
CA PHE A 114 5.18 16.23 -4.24
C PHE A 114 4.21 16.08 -5.43
N ILE A 115 4.34 16.94 -6.45
CA ILE A 115 3.39 17.01 -7.58
C ILE A 115 3.49 15.80 -8.51
N ILE A 116 4.69 15.32 -8.84
CA ILE A 116 4.88 14.15 -9.73
C ILE A 116 4.09 12.92 -9.23
N PRO A 117 4.31 12.43 -7.99
CA PRO A 117 3.56 11.27 -7.49
C PRO A 117 2.06 11.54 -7.38
N LEU A 118 1.65 12.75 -7.01
CA LEU A 118 0.24 13.14 -6.99
C LEU A 118 -0.39 12.99 -8.38
N VAL A 119 0.25 13.52 -9.43
CA VAL A 119 -0.22 13.43 -10.82
C VAL A 119 -0.23 11.98 -11.29
N ILE A 120 0.76 11.17 -10.93
CA ILE A 120 0.78 9.74 -11.23
C ILE A 120 -0.45 9.06 -10.63
N MET A 121 -0.75 9.31 -9.35
CA MET A 121 -1.91 8.73 -8.68
C MET A 121 -3.24 9.20 -9.27
N LEU A 122 -3.34 10.48 -9.65
CA LEU A 122 -4.51 11.01 -10.36
C LEU A 122 -4.71 10.33 -11.71
N TYR A 123 -3.62 10.17 -12.48
CA TYR A 123 -3.67 9.47 -13.75
C TYR A 123 -4.08 8.00 -13.59
N MET A 124 -3.56 7.32 -12.57
CA MET A 124 -3.94 5.94 -12.23
C MET A 124 -5.42 5.86 -11.82
N SER A 125 -5.91 6.83 -11.04
CA SER A 125 -7.32 6.91 -10.64
C SER A 125 -8.28 7.03 -11.83
N MET A 126 -7.83 7.65 -12.94
CA MET A 126 -8.65 7.85 -14.13
C MET A 126 -8.71 6.64 -15.05
N GLN A 127 -7.72 5.74 -14.98
CA GLN A 127 -7.69 4.55 -15.85
C GLN A 127 -8.73 3.49 -15.48
N GLY A 128 -9.34 3.58 -14.29
CA GLY A 128 -10.22 2.54 -13.76
C GLY A 128 -9.52 1.17 -13.64
N ASP A 129 -10.20 0.16 -13.13
CA ASP A 129 -9.74 -1.23 -13.22
C ASP A 129 -9.83 -1.67 -14.70
N SER A 130 -8.84 -1.26 -15.49
CA SER A 130 -8.70 -1.62 -16.90
C SER A 130 -8.26 -3.08 -17.01
N GLY A 131 -9.22 -3.98 -16.78
CA GLY A 131 -9.10 -5.43 -16.93
C GLY A 131 -9.08 -5.92 -18.38
N GLU A 132 -8.65 -5.08 -19.34
CA GLU A 132 -8.67 -5.46 -20.75
C GLU A 132 -7.30 -5.92 -21.25
N ASN A 133 -7.30 -7.17 -21.73
CA ASN A 133 -6.24 -7.86 -22.49
C ASN A 133 -5.04 -8.39 -21.71
N THR A 134 -5.27 -9.28 -20.74
CA THR A 134 -4.19 -10.13 -20.22
C THR A 134 -4.17 -11.48 -20.91
N THR A 135 -3.12 -11.76 -21.68
CA THR A 135 -2.79 -13.10 -22.13
C THR A 135 -2.38 -13.95 -20.92
N ILE A 136 -3.13 -15.01 -20.62
CA ILE A 136 -2.80 -15.91 -19.52
C ILE A 136 -1.62 -16.77 -19.96
N LEU A 137 -0.44 -16.54 -19.40
CA LEU A 137 0.73 -17.36 -19.70
C LEU A 137 0.61 -18.69 -18.95
N ARG A 138 0.35 -19.77 -19.69
CA ARG A 138 0.23 -21.14 -19.12
C ARG A 138 1.49 -21.99 -19.33
N GLN A 139 2.35 -21.59 -20.26
CA GLN A 139 3.63 -22.27 -20.54
C GLN A 139 4.79 -21.32 -20.26
N LEU A 140 5.87 -21.86 -19.72
CA LEU A 140 7.07 -21.11 -19.44
C LEU A 140 8.09 -21.28 -20.57
N ASN A 141 8.38 -20.18 -21.23
CA ASN A 141 9.62 -19.95 -21.97
C ASN A 141 10.54 -19.03 -21.14
N THR A 142 11.83 -18.99 -21.45
CA THR A 142 12.83 -18.10 -20.85
C THR A 142 12.36 -16.65 -20.81
N MET A 143 11.73 -16.15 -21.88
CA MET A 143 11.23 -14.78 -21.93
C MET A 143 10.09 -14.54 -20.93
N SER A 144 9.12 -15.45 -20.83
CA SER A 144 8.03 -15.36 -19.85
C SER A 144 8.54 -15.51 -18.41
N MET A 145 9.58 -16.30 -18.18
CA MET A 145 10.19 -16.44 -16.86
C MET A 145 10.85 -15.14 -16.41
N LEU A 146 11.65 -14.51 -17.28
CA LEU A 146 12.25 -13.20 -17.02
C LEU A 146 11.19 -12.11 -16.81
N TRP A 147 10.13 -12.14 -17.62
CA TRP A 147 9.00 -11.23 -17.46
C TRP A 147 8.31 -11.39 -16.10
N LEU A 148 8.07 -12.63 -15.65
CA LEU A 148 7.45 -12.91 -14.35
C LEU A 148 8.36 -12.52 -13.17
N ILE A 149 9.68 -12.70 -13.30
CA ILE A 149 10.65 -12.20 -12.31
C ILE A 149 10.58 -10.68 -12.25
N PHE A 150 10.60 -10.01 -13.40
CA PHE A 150 10.51 -8.55 -13.46
C PHE A 150 9.18 -8.03 -12.89
N ALA A 151 8.05 -8.64 -13.26
CA ALA A 151 6.72 -8.32 -12.77
C ALA A 151 6.62 -8.51 -11.25
N GLY A 152 7.12 -9.62 -10.71
CA GLY A 152 7.18 -9.87 -9.28
C GLY A 152 8.06 -8.84 -8.55
N ALA A 153 9.22 -8.49 -9.13
CA ALA A 153 10.15 -7.52 -8.54
C ALA A 153 9.56 -6.11 -8.50
N ILE A 154 8.99 -5.62 -9.61
CA ILE A 154 8.40 -4.28 -9.63
C ILE A 154 7.13 -4.20 -8.76
N SER A 155 6.33 -5.27 -8.70
CA SER A 155 5.16 -5.35 -7.83
C SER A 155 5.55 -5.32 -6.35
N ALA A 156 6.53 -6.11 -5.95
CA ALA A 156 7.03 -6.12 -4.57
C ALA A 156 7.70 -4.79 -4.20
N PHE A 157 8.47 -4.21 -5.11
CA PHE A 157 9.07 -2.88 -4.93
C PHE A 157 7.99 -1.81 -4.70
N THR A 158 6.96 -1.78 -5.55
CA THR A 158 5.88 -0.82 -5.45
C THR A 158 4.99 -1.03 -4.23
N MET A 159 4.89 -2.27 -3.73
CA MET A 159 4.19 -2.59 -2.48
C MET A 159 4.92 -2.06 -1.23
N ILE A 160 6.23 -1.82 -1.31
CA ILE A 160 6.98 -1.11 -0.27
C ILE A 160 6.60 0.38 -0.31
N ILE A 161 6.54 0.98 -1.49
CA ILE A 161 6.23 2.41 -1.64
C ILE A 161 4.78 2.70 -1.17
N PRO A 162 4.58 3.58 -0.19
CA PRO A 162 3.24 3.90 0.30
C PRO A 162 2.41 4.58 -0.80
N GLY A 163 1.14 4.20 -0.89
CA GLY A 163 0.17 4.79 -1.83
C GLY A 163 0.11 4.09 -3.18
N ILE A 164 1.12 3.32 -3.59
CA ILE A 164 1.09 2.54 -4.83
C ILE A 164 0.66 1.10 -4.51
N SER A 165 -0.33 0.59 -5.25
CA SER A 165 -0.77 -0.81 -5.11
C SER A 165 0.06 -1.72 -6.04
N GLY A 166 0.80 -2.66 -5.45
CA GLY A 166 1.56 -3.66 -6.20
C GLY A 166 0.68 -4.53 -7.11
N SER A 167 -0.59 -4.77 -6.74
CA SER A 167 -1.55 -5.50 -7.58
C SER A 167 -2.02 -4.67 -8.77
N PHE A 168 -2.16 -3.35 -8.61
CA PHE A 168 -2.49 -2.45 -9.71
C PHE A 168 -1.36 -2.41 -10.75
N ILE A 169 -0.10 -2.33 -10.30
CA ILE A 169 1.05 -2.38 -11.22
C ILE A 169 1.06 -3.70 -12.00
N LEU A 170 0.76 -4.83 -11.34
CA LEU A 170 0.62 -6.12 -12.02
C LEU A 170 -0.52 -6.13 -13.05
N LEU A 171 -1.63 -5.44 -12.78
CA LEU A 171 -2.74 -5.29 -13.74
C LEU A 171 -2.29 -4.46 -14.95
N THR A 172 -1.66 -3.31 -14.71
CA THR A 172 -1.18 -2.41 -15.77
C THR A 172 -0.18 -3.08 -16.71
N ILE A 173 0.70 -3.94 -16.17
CA ILE A 173 1.65 -4.69 -17.00
C ILE A 173 1.07 -6.03 -17.50
N GLY A 174 -0.17 -6.38 -17.16
CA GLY A 174 -0.86 -7.58 -17.62
C GLY A 174 -0.38 -8.91 -17.00
N ALA A 175 0.38 -8.85 -15.90
CA ALA A 175 0.88 -10.03 -15.19
C ALA A 175 -0.08 -10.55 -14.10
N TYR A 176 -1.03 -9.71 -13.65
CA TYR A 176 -1.91 -10.01 -12.50
C TYR A 176 -2.71 -11.30 -12.66
N THR A 177 -3.43 -11.45 -13.78
CA THR A 177 -4.29 -12.61 -14.01
C THR A 177 -3.49 -13.91 -14.11
N THR A 178 -2.32 -13.87 -14.74
CA THR A 178 -1.37 -15.00 -14.78
C THR A 178 -0.96 -15.42 -13.37
N ILE A 179 -0.61 -14.45 -12.51
CA ILE A 179 -0.17 -14.72 -11.13
C ILE A 179 -1.31 -15.26 -10.27
N ILE A 180 -2.48 -14.61 -10.29
CA ILE A 180 -3.65 -15.05 -9.50
C ILE A 180 -4.14 -16.43 -9.96
N THR A 181 -4.15 -16.70 -11.26
CA THR A 181 -4.49 -18.03 -11.80
C THR A 181 -3.49 -19.07 -11.32
N ALA A 182 -2.19 -18.77 -11.36
CA ALA A 182 -1.15 -19.66 -10.87
C ALA A 182 -1.26 -19.94 -9.36
N ILE A 183 -1.69 -18.97 -8.55
CA ILE A 183 -1.98 -19.18 -7.12
C ILE A 183 -3.18 -20.13 -6.96
N SER A 184 -4.28 -19.86 -7.67
CA SER A 184 -5.52 -20.66 -7.60
C SER A 184 -5.29 -22.11 -8.03
N GLU A 185 -4.61 -22.32 -9.14
CA GLU A 185 -4.28 -23.64 -9.70
C GLU A 185 -3.07 -24.29 -9.02
N ARG A 186 -2.45 -23.62 -8.03
CA ARG A 186 -1.20 -24.05 -7.37
C ARG A 186 -0.09 -24.40 -8.39
N ASN A 187 0.01 -23.62 -9.46
CA ASN A 187 1.02 -23.78 -10.49
C ASN A 187 2.40 -23.31 -9.98
N ILE A 188 3.08 -24.20 -9.24
CA ILE A 188 4.38 -23.93 -8.61
C ILE A 188 5.41 -23.44 -9.64
N LEU A 189 5.32 -23.93 -10.88
CA LEU A 189 6.27 -23.59 -11.93
C LEU A 189 6.25 -22.09 -12.27
N ILE A 190 5.06 -21.47 -12.32
CA ILE A 190 4.90 -20.01 -12.51
C ILE A 190 5.20 -19.26 -11.21
N LEU A 191 4.88 -19.84 -10.05
CA LEU A 191 5.09 -19.18 -8.76
C LEU A 191 6.57 -19.03 -8.39
N ILE A 192 7.45 -19.95 -8.82
CA ILE A 192 8.90 -19.85 -8.56
C ILE A 192 9.52 -18.56 -9.11
N PRO A 193 9.42 -18.22 -10.41
CA PRO A 193 9.99 -16.97 -10.93
C PRO A 193 9.33 -15.73 -10.32
N VAL A 194 8.03 -15.77 -10.04
CA VAL A 194 7.35 -14.68 -9.33
C VAL A 194 7.93 -14.50 -7.92
N ALA A 195 8.12 -15.57 -7.17
CA ALA A 195 8.69 -15.54 -5.83
C ALA A 195 10.13 -15.01 -5.83
N ILE A 196 10.95 -15.41 -6.81
CA ILE A 196 12.30 -14.86 -7.01
C ILE A 196 12.22 -13.34 -7.25
N GLY A 197 11.33 -12.91 -8.15
CA GLY A 197 11.06 -11.51 -8.41
C GLY A 197 10.68 -10.76 -7.14
N VAL A 198 9.69 -11.26 -6.40
CA VAL A 198 9.23 -10.67 -5.13
C VAL A 198 10.38 -10.51 -4.14
N LEU A 199 11.24 -11.52 -3.96
CA LEU A 199 12.40 -11.42 -3.08
C LEU A 199 13.37 -10.32 -3.53
N ILE A 200 13.69 -10.26 -4.82
CA ILE A 200 14.55 -9.20 -5.39
C ILE A 200 13.93 -7.82 -5.14
N GLY A 201 12.63 -7.67 -5.41
CA GLY A 201 11.90 -6.42 -5.25
C GLY A 201 11.81 -5.97 -3.80
N LEU A 202 11.53 -6.88 -2.86
CA LEU A 202 11.47 -6.59 -1.44
C LEU A 202 12.82 -6.14 -0.89
N VAL A 203 13.89 -6.89 -1.20
CA VAL A 203 15.24 -6.59 -0.71
C VAL A 203 15.81 -5.33 -1.35
N GLY A 204 15.73 -5.23 -2.68
CA GLY A 204 16.20 -4.06 -3.41
C GLY A 204 15.41 -2.81 -3.04
N GLY A 205 14.09 -2.94 -2.94
CA GLY A 205 13.19 -1.84 -2.58
C GLY A 205 13.38 -1.34 -1.17
N SER A 206 13.43 -2.24 -0.19
CA SER A 206 13.63 -1.86 1.21
C SER A 206 14.96 -1.13 1.41
N LYS A 207 16.04 -1.60 0.75
CA LYS A 207 17.34 -0.93 0.80
C LYS A 207 17.30 0.45 0.12
N LEU A 208 16.69 0.56 -1.06
CA LEU A 208 16.60 1.84 -1.77
C LEU A 208 15.80 2.86 -0.97
N VAL A 209 14.60 2.49 -0.52
CA VAL A 209 13.73 3.40 0.25
C VAL A 209 14.41 3.81 1.56
N ARG A 210 15.10 2.89 2.23
CA ARG A 210 15.88 3.22 3.42
C ARG A 210 16.95 4.27 3.13
N ILE A 211 17.74 4.09 2.07
CA ILE A 211 18.77 5.07 1.67
C ILE A 211 18.14 6.44 1.42
N LEU A 212 16.98 6.49 0.76
CA LEU A 212 16.25 7.73 0.52
C LEU A 212 15.76 8.37 1.82
N MET A 213 15.22 7.58 2.75
CA MET A 213 14.73 8.06 4.05
C MET A 213 15.86 8.54 4.98
N GLU A 214 17.06 7.96 4.89
CA GLU A 214 18.21 8.34 5.73
C GLU A 214 18.98 9.55 5.19
N ASN A 215 19.02 9.74 3.86
CA ASN A 215 19.84 10.80 3.23
C ASN A 215 19.01 11.94 2.61
N TYR A 216 17.74 11.68 2.30
CA TYR A 216 16.81 12.58 1.59
C TYR A 216 15.46 12.58 2.30
N THR A 217 15.47 12.76 3.63
CA THR A 217 14.29 12.65 4.50
C THR A 217 13.13 13.53 4.01
N GLN A 218 13.37 14.84 3.82
CA GLN A 218 12.34 15.78 3.40
C GLN A 218 11.74 15.41 2.03
N ASP A 219 12.61 15.16 1.06
CA ASP A 219 12.24 14.78 -0.31
C ASP A 219 11.41 13.49 -0.34
N THR A 220 11.81 12.49 0.45
CA THR A 220 11.09 11.22 0.54
C THR A 220 9.71 11.41 1.17
N TYR A 221 9.59 12.19 2.25
CA TYR A 221 8.29 12.48 2.84
C TYR A 221 7.40 13.33 1.93
N LEU A 222 7.95 14.20 1.09
CA LEU A 222 7.19 14.94 0.06
C LEU A 222 6.63 13.99 -1.00
N VAL A 223 7.42 13.01 -1.44
CA VAL A 223 6.96 11.96 -2.36
C VAL A 223 5.84 11.13 -1.72
N ILE A 224 6.05 10.67 -0.48
CA ILE A 224 5.04 9.92 0.29
C ILE A 224 3.76 10.76 0.43
N LEU A 225 3.87 12.04 0.77
CA LEU A 225 2.73 12.93 0.92
C LEU A 225 1.97 13.08 -0.40
N GLY A 226 2.66 13.22 -1.53
CA GLY A 226 2.04 13.27 -2.86
C GLY A 226 1.28 11.99 -3.20
N LEU A 227 1.86 10.83 -2.90
CA LEU A 227 1.21 9.52 -3.11
C LEU A 227 -0.01 9.33 -2.20
N VAL A 228 0.11 9.71 -0.92
CA VAL A 228 -0.97 9.61 0.08
C VAL A 228 -2.13 10.55 -0.23
N VAL A 229 -1.86 11.79 -0.67
CA VAL A 229 -2.92 12.70 -1.12
C VAL A 229 -3.54 12.19 -2.42
N GLY A 230 -2.72 11.67 -3.34
CA GLY A 230 -3.20 11.09 -4.59
C GLY A 230 -4.12 9.88 -4.40
N SER A 231 -3.86 9.04 -3.39
CA SER A 231 -4.69 7.86 -3.13
C SER A 231 -6.11 8.18 -2.64
N ILE A 232 -6.36 9.42 -2.17
CA ILE A 232 -7.73 9.89 -1.87
C ILE A 232 -8.61 9.81 -3.11
N PHE A 233 -8.06 10.18 -4.27
CA PHE A 233 -8.79 10.20 -5.54
C PHE A 233 -9.05 8.80 -6.06
N THR A 234 -8.07 7.88 -5.92
CA THR A 234 -8.26 6.48 -6.31
C THR A 234 -9.33 5.78 -5.48
N LEU A 235 -9.56 6.22 -4.24
CA LEU A 235 -10.57 5.65 -3.34
C LEU A 235 -11.92 6.35 -3.45
N TYR A 236 -12.03 7.50 -4.10
CA TYR A 236 -13.26 8.29 -4.11
C TYR A 236 -14.32 7.66 -5.02
N PRO A 237 -15.41 7.08 -4.48
CA PRO A 237 -16.40 6.36 -5.26
C PRO A 237 -17.47 7.29 -5.87
N GLY A 238 -17.30 8.61 -5.77
CA GLY A 238 -18.36 9.59 -5.99
C GLY A 238 -19.15 9.90 -4.72
N PHE A 239 -20.08 10.87 -4.82
CA PHE A 239 -20.94 11.28 -3.71
C PHE A 239 -22.41 11.32 -4.15
N SER A 240 -23.31 10.94 -3.24
CA SER A 240 -24.75 10.99 -3.48
C SER A 240 -25.45 11.85 -2.42
N PHE A 241 -26.34 12.74 -2.84
CA PHE A 241 -27.07 13.64 -1.93
C PHE A 241 -28.28 12.92 -1.29
N ASN A 242 -28.01 11.88 -0.50
CA ASN A 242 -29.02 11.09 0.20
C ASN A 242 -28.50 10.63 1.59
N ALA A 243 -29.27 9.79 2.29
CA ALA A 243 -28.87 9.23 3.57
C ALA A 243 -27.50 8.52 3.51
N ASN A 244 -27.20 7.80 2.42
CA ASN A 244 -25.91 7.13 2.23
C ASN A 244 -24.76 8.14 2.17
N GLY A 245 -24.90 9.24 1.43
CA GLY A 245 -23.89 10.31 1.40
C GLY A 245 -23.66 10.93 2.77
N THR A 246 -24.73 11.25 3.51
CA THR A 246 -24.59 11.81 4.86
C THR A 246 -23.87 10.84 5.81
N SER A 247 -24.23 9.55 5.79
CA SER A 247 -23.56 8.52 6.59
C SER A 247 -22.09 8.37 6.21
N SER A 248 -21.75 8.52 4.92
CA SER A 248 -20.37 8.43 4.43
C SER A 248 -19.50 9.58 4.95
N ILE A 249 -20.03 10.81 5.00
CA ILE A 249 -19.33 11.95 5.61
C ILE A 249 -19.11 11.73 7.12
N ILE A 250 -20.09 11.16 7.83
CA ILE A 250 -19.93 10.81 9.24
C ILE A 250 -18.82 9.77 9.43
N CYS A 251 -18.81 8.72 8.61
CA CYS A 251 -17.74 7.71 8.62
C CYS A 251 -16.36 8.34 8.33
N MET A 252 -16.27 9.21 7.33
CA MET A 252 -15.03 9.92 6.99
C MET A 252 -14.52 10.78 8.14
N THR A 253 -15.39 11.59 8.74
CA THR A 253 -15.01 12.50 9.82
C THR A 253 -14.62 11.73 11.09
N ALA A 254 -15.39 10.70 11.47
CA ALA A 254 -15.04 9.83 12.59
C ALA A 254 -13.68 9.15 12.37
N ALA A 255 -13.44 8.57 11.19
CA ALA A 255 -12.19 7.92 10.85
C ALA A 255 -11.01 8.90 10.80
N ALA A 256 -11.21 10.13 10.31
CA ALA A 256 -10.20 11.17 10.30
C ALA A 256 -9.79 11.61 11.70
N ILE A 257 -10.76 11.80 12.60
CA ILE A 257 -10.49 12.15 14.00
C ILE A 257 -9.70 11.02 14.68
N ILE A 258 -10.15 9.77 14.52
CA ILE A 258 -9.45 8.61 15.09
C ILE A 258 -8.01 8.55 14.56
N SER A 259 -7.83 8.61 13.24
CA SER A 259 -6.51 8.55 12.62
C SER A 259 -5.60 9.68 13.09
N TYR A 260 -6.10 10.91 13.18
CA TYR A 260 -5.35 12.05 13.69
C TYR A 260 -4.82 11.82 15.10
N TYR A 261 -5.68 11.37 16.03
CA TYR A 261 -5.27 11.06 17.41
C TYR A 261 -4.24 9.93 17.51
N PHE A 262 -4.36 8.89 16.68
CA PHE A 262 -3.36 7.81 16.62
C PHE A 262 -2.05 8.25 15.97
N SER A 263 -2.10 9.22 15.06
CA SER A 263 -0.92 9.74 14.36
C SER A 263 -0.14 10.77 15.18
N GLU A 264 -0.75 11.42 16.18
CA GLU A 264 -0.03 12.34 17.06
C GLU A 264 0.63 11.63 18.25
N ASN A 265 0.05 10.54 18.75
CA ASN A 265 0.59 9.69 19.82
C ASN A 265 1.52 8.55 19.32
#